data_AF-A0A182TEW9-F1
#
_entry.id   AF-A0A182TEW9-F1
#
_cell.length_a   1.000
_cell.length_b   1.000
_cell.length_c   1.000
_cell.angle_alpha   90.00
_cell.angle_beta   90.00
_cell.angle_gamma   90.00
#
_symmetry.space_group_name_H-M   'P 1'
#
loop_
_entity.id
_entity.type
_entity.pdbx_description
1 polymer ?
#
loop_
_entity_poly.entity_id
_entity_poly.type
_entity_poly.pdbx_seq_one_letter_code
_entity_poly.pdbx_strand_id
1 'polypeptide(L)'
;MLSQNGWISTGKEFLFSFITSIDQLKAVAQLCNTLFHSKYNLLQYLNDTDEDVVGMLKIMSLSRHGTLGLCQYCNQYTICGEHLKETITEEGFCYTFNMMPEEDIFRKTSLHMEYTYTESWFPFSENETLAPLYARGAGLHAGLTLFLQQIKEDMDYMCTGFSQGYKLMIHDPGEYPQVSMRNMRIPFGHEISIALKPQMMITSQSAADFSWEKRQCFFNHERHLRYFKIYNQENCELECLTNVTQAMCGCVRFSMPRSNNTKVCPLSMFHCMSDAKWIVYDIDDPERPVNEKITAIVDRCNCLPACSSISYDVETTQTTLDLEKFLRVNHEYDRSDKFYITTIAIYFKESYFITSKRSELYGWIDFLANCGGLLGLFMGVSILSLLEICYYITIRPFSVRSRIASVEKRDTNEVQNVMLPVTIKSEEPVVG
;
A
#
# COMPACT_ATOMS: atom_id res chain seq x y z
N MET A 1 -16.38 56.59 -40.69
CA MET A 1 -15.98 55.81 -39.50
C MET A 1 -16.57 54.42 -39.64
N LEU A 2 -15.90 53.52 -40.37
CA LEU A 2 -16.29 52.12 -40.49
C LEU A 2 -15.38 51.29 -39.59
N SER A 3 -16.01 50.69 -38.58
CA SER A 3 -15.64 49.48 -37.84
C SER A 3 -14.20 48.97 -37.99
N GLN A 4 -13.32 49.37 -37.07
CA GLN A 4 -12.06 48.66 -36.79
C GLN A 4 -12.16 47.69 -35.59
N ASN A 5 -13.33 47.58 -34.95
CA ASN A 5 -13.47 46.83 -33.68
C ASN A 5 -13.94 45.37 -33.83
N GLY A 6 -14.29 44.90 -35.04
CA GLY A 6 -14.79 43.54 -35.27
C GLY A 6 -13.74 42.46 -35.57
N TRP A 7 -12.51 42.85 -35.93
CA TRP A 7 -11.43 41.90 -36.27
C TRP A 7 -10.60 41.46 -35.05
N ILE A 8 -10.64 42.24 -33.97
CA ILE A 8 -9.88 41.94 -32.75
C ILE A 8 -10.62 40.92 -31.87
N SER A 9 -11.96 40.87 -31.88
CA SER A 9 -12.71 39.87 -31.09
C SER A 9 -12.64 38.48 -31.71
N THR A 10 -12.77 38.38 -33.04
CA THR A 10 -12.66 37.11 -33.79
C THR A 10 -11.23 36.55 -33.78
N GLY A 11 -10.21 37.41 -33.86
CA GLY A 11 -8.82 36.99 -33.70
C GLY A 11 -8.50 36.50 -32.29
N LYS A 12 -9.05 37.13 -31.24
CA LYS A 12 -8.88 36.69 -29.85
C LYS A 12 -9.65 35.41 -29.54
N GLU A 13 -10.87 35.25 -30.04
CA GLU A 13 -11.64 34.01 -29.91
C GLU A 13 -10.99 32.85 -30.64
N PHE A 14 -10.42 33.09 -31.83
CA PHE A 14 -9.67 32.08 -32.58
C PHE A 14 -8.36 31.71 -31.90
N LEU A 15 -7.60 32.70 -31.39
CA LEU A 15 -6.37 32.44 -30.62
C LEU A 15 -6.70 31.69 -29.32
N PHE A 16 -7.78 32.08 -28.62
CA PHE A 16 -8.22 31.44 -27.39
C PHE A 16 -8.67 30.01 -27.63
N SER A 17 -9.50 29.78 -28.66
CA SER A 17 -9.89 28.42 -29.09
C SER A 17 -8.68 27.57 -29.45
N PHE A 18 -7.71 28.13 -30.17
CA PHE A 18 -6.49 27.43 -30.56
C PHE A 18 -5.59 27.10 -29.37
N ILE A 19 -5.42 28.02 -28.42
CA ILE A 19 -4.67 27.81 -27.16
C ILE A 19 -5.36 26.74 -26.31
N THR A 20 -6.68 26.83 -26.12
CA THR A 20 -7.43 25.81 -25.36
C THR A 20 -7.31 24.42 -25.97
N SER A 21 -7.26 24.29 -27.30
CA SER A 21 -7.04 23.00 -27.96
C SER A 21 -5.62 22.45 -27.75
N ILE A 22 -4.62 23.33 -27.60
CA ILE A 22 -3.24 22.93 -27.28
C ILE A 22 -3.13 22.44 -25.84
N ASP A 23 -3.72 23.16 -24.88
CA ASP A 23 -3.67 22.79 -23.46
C ASP A 23 -4.39 21.45 -23.21
N GLN A 24 -5.53 21.26 -23.89
CA GLN A 24 -6.25 19.98 -23.90
C GLN A 24 -5.40 18.83 -24.45
N LEU A 25 -4.75 19.05 -25.59
CA LEU A 25 -3.88 18.05 -26.19
C LEU A 25 -2.71 17.70 -25.28
N LYS A 26 -2.10 18.70 -24.62
CA LYS A 26 -0.98 18.49 -23.69
C LYS A 26 -1.40 17.70 -22.46
N ALA A 27 -2.56 18.00 -21.88
CA ALA A 27 -3.10 17.29 -20.74
C ALA A 27 -3.36 15.80 -21.08
N VAL A 28 -4.06 15.53 -22.19
CA VAL A 28 -4.34 14.14 -22.64
C VAL A 28 -3.05 13.40 -23.01
N ALA A 29 -2.09 14.07 -23.63
CA ALA A 29 -0.80 13.46 -23.98
C ALA A 29 -0.07 12.90 -22.74
N GLN A 30 -0.28 13.48 -21.54
CA GLN A 30 0.28 12.92 -20.31
C GLN A 30 -0.34 11.58 -19.89
N LEU A 31 -1.52 11.22 -20.40
CA LEU A 31 -2.18 9.93 -20.17
C LEU A 31 -1.79 8.86 -21.20
N CYS A 32 -1.28 9.28 -22.36
CA CYS A 32 -0.96 8.39 -23.45
C CYS A 32 0.27 7.52 -23.18
N ASN A 33 0.31 6.36 -23.85
CA ASN A 33 1.43 5.43 -23.75
C ASN A 33 2.72 6.03 -24.34
N THR A 34 3.88 5.51 -23.94
CA THR A 34 5.22 5.92 -24.41
C THR A 34 5.37 5.86 -25.94
N LEU A 35 4.66 4.97 -26.63
CA LEU A 35 4.62 4.89 -28.10
C LEU A 35 4.10 6.19 -28.75
N PHE A 36 3.18 6.89 -28.09
CA PHE A 36 2.71 8.19 -28.56
C PHE A 36 3.85 9.21 -28.52
N HIS A 37 4.60 9.23 -27.42
CA HIS A 37 5.70 10.17 -27.22
C HIS A 37 6.91 9.90 -28.13
N SER A 38 7.22 8.64 -28.43
CA SER A 38 8.35 8.30 -29.32
C SER A 38 8.10 8.69 -30.79
N LYS A 39 6.83 8.76 -31.22
CA LYS A 39 6.46 9.08 -32.60
C LYS A 39 6.29 10.59 -32.84
N TYR A 40 5.97 11.36 -31.80
CA TYR A 40 5.60 12.77 -31.90
C TYR A 40 6.50 13.70 -31.08
N ASN A 41 7.80 13.71 -31.42
CA ASN A 41 8.81 14.58 -30.77
C ASN A 41 8.44 16.09 -30.80
N LEU A 42 7.58 16.54 -31.71
CA LEU A 42 7.09 17.92 -31.77
C LEU A 42 6.43 18.37 -30.46
N LEU A 43 5.78 17.45 -29.73
CA LEU A 43 5.12 17.75 -28.46
C LEU A 43 6.10 18.22 -27.37
N GLN A 44 7.36 17.80 -27.42
CA GLN A 44 8.41 18.25 -26.49
C GLN A 44 8.79 19.73 -26.72
N TYR A 45 8.56 20.27 -27.92
CA TYR A 45 8.92 21.64 -28.29
C TYR A 45 7.80 22.65 -28.03
N LEU A 46 6.62 22.20 -27.58
CA LEU A 46 5.54 23.08 -27.12
C LEU A 46 5.89 23.64 -25.73
N ASN A 47 6.86 24.55 -25.69
CA ASN A 47 7.25 25.28 -24.48
C ASN A 47 6.25 26.41 -24.23
N ASP A 48 5.36 26.23 -23.25
CA ASP A 48 4.76 27.35 -22.55
C ASP A 48 4.39 27.01 -21.10
N THR A 49 4.11 28.05 -20.32
CA THR A 49 4.04 28.16 -18.84
C THR A 49 3.18 27.14 -18.09
N ASP A 50 3.43 27.02 -16.76
CA ASP A 50 2.67 26.25 -15.75
C ASP A 50 1.19 26.05 -16.13
N GLU A 51 0.87 24.86 -16.64
CA GLU A 51 -0.47 24.46 -17.03
C GLU A 51 -1.17 23.76 -15.87
N ASP A 52 -2.43 24.11 -15.61
CA ASP A 52 -3.30 23.37 -14.72
C ASP A 52 -3.72 22.04 -15.39
N VAL A 53 -2.79 21.09 -15.40
CA VAL A 53 -2.98 19.75 -15.99
C VAL A 53 -4.19 19.07 -15.37
N VAL A 54 -4.36 19.18 -14.05
CA VAL A 54 -5.45 18.50 -13.33
C VAL A 54 -6.80 19.12 -13.67
N GLY A 55 -6.91 20.45 -13.68
CA GLY A 55 -8.12 21.14 -14.11
C GLY A 55 -8.51 20.82 -15.55
N MET A 56 -7.53 20.78 -16.47
CA MET A 56 -7.79 20.41 -17.86
C MET A 56 -8.23 18.95 -18.00
N LEU A 57 -7.54 18.02 -17.33
CA LEU A 57 -7.95 16.61 -17.29
C LEU A 57 -9.35 16.43 -16.72
N LYS A 58 -9.74 17.24 -15.73
CA LYS A 58 -11.08 17.21 -15.14
C LYS A 58 -12.13 17.65 -16.14
N ILE A 59 -11.89 18.73 -16.87
CA ILE A 59 -12.80 19.25 -17.91
C ILE A 59 -12.97 18.23 -19.05
N MET A 60 -11.90 17.53 -19.42
CA MET A 60 -11.91 16.53 -20.49
C MET A 60 -12.36 15.14 -20.06
N SER A 61 -12.44 14.89 -18.74
CA SER A 61 -12.82 13.59 -18.21
C SER A 61 -14.23 13.20 -18.65
N LEU A 62 -14.44 11.91 -18.87
CA LEU A 62 -15.75 11.38 -19.21
C LEU A 62 -16.70 11.57 -18.02
N SER A 63 -17.87 12.14 -18.28
CA SER A 63 -18.89 12.35 -17.26
C SER A 63 -19.30 11.03 -16.61
N ARG A 64 -19.30 11.00 -15.27
CA ARG A 64 -19.71 9.83 -14.48
C ARG A 64 -21.08 9.29 -14.91
N HIS A 65 -22.04 10.17 -15.15
CA HIS A 65 -23.39 9.79 -15.58
C HIS A 65 -23.45 9.34 -17.04
N GLY A 66 -22.49 9.76 -17.87
CA GLY A 66 -22.38 9.32 -19.25
C GLY A 66 -21.74 7.93 -19.37
N THR A 67 -20.76 7.63 -18.51
CA THR A 67 -20.04 6.35 -18.52
C THR A 67 -20.70 5.28 -17.66
N LEU A 68 -21.15 5.62 -16.45
CA LEU A 68 -21.84 4.70 -15.55
C LEU A 68 -23.35 4.83 -15.78
N GLY A 69 -23.92 3.94 -16.59
CA GLY A 69 -25.35 3.95 -16.89
C GLY A 69 -26.18 3.50 -15.68
N LEU A 70 -25.97 2.26 -15.24
CA LEU A 70 -26.68 1.64 -14.13
C LEU A 70 -25.70 0.90 -13.22
N CYS A 71 -25.99 0.89 -11.92
CA CYS A 71 -25.24 0.10 -10.94
C CYS A 71 -26.19 -0.72 -10.09
N GLN A 72 -25.77 -1.92 -9.77
CA GLN A 72 -26.50 -2.83 -8.92
C GLN A 72 -25.55 -3.37 -7.86
N TYR A 73 -25.93 -3.27 -6.58
CA TYR A 73 -25.18 -3.86 -5.47
C TYR A 73 -26.12 -4.72 -4.63
N CYS A 74 -25.70 -5.96 -4.32
CA CYS A 74 -26.55 -6.92 -3.59
C CYS A 74 -27.96 -7.09 -4.21
N ASN A 75 -28.03 -7.19 -5.54
CA ASN A 75 -29.26 -7.30 -6.33
C ASN A 75 -30.21 -6.08 -6.22
N GLN A 76 -29.77 -4.96 -5.66
CA GLN A 76 -30.53 -3.72 -5.57
C GLN A 76 -29.93 -2.67 -6.50
N TYR A 77 -30.78 -2.04 -7.31
CA TYR A 77 -30.35 -0.92 -8.14
C TYR A 77 -30.04 0.28 -7.24
N THR A 78 -28.86 0.87 -7.46
CA THR A 78 -28.37 2.01 -6.70
C THR A 78 -27.86 3.10 -7.65
N ILE A 79 -27.77 4.32 -7.16
CA ILE A 79 -27.20 5.43 -7.92
C ILE A 79 -25.68 5.25 -7.92
N CYS A 80 -25.09 4.98 -9.09
CA CYS A 80 -23.65 4.77 -9.24
C CYS A 80 -22.80 5.86 -8.56
N GLY A 81 -23.21 7.13 -8.67
CA GLY A 81 -22.48 8.27 -8.10
C GLY A 81 -22.45 8.31 -6.56
N GLU A 82 -23.34 7.57 -5.89
CA GLU A 82 -23.32 7.49 -4.42
C GLU A 82 -22.16 6.60 -3.94
N HIS A 83 -21.86 5.52 -4.67
CA HIS A 83 -20.87 4.52 -4.26
C HIS A 83 -19.59 4.48 -5.11
N LEU A 84 -19.58 5.05 -6.31
CA LEU A 84 -18.37 5.18 -7.13
C LEU A 84 -17.85 6.61 -7.01
N LYS A 85 -16.74 6.73 -6.27
CA LYS A 85 -16.07 7.99 -5.97
C LYS A 85 -14.99 8.26 -6.98
N GLU A 86 -14.90 9.50 -7.41
CA GLU A 86 -13.85 9.91 -8.31
C GLU A 86 -12.48 9.79 -7.62
N THR A 87 -11.51 9.22 -8.32
CA THR A 87 -10.13 9.08 -7.85
C THR A 87 -9.18 9.44 -8.99
N ILE A 88 -8.26 10.35 -8.72
CA ILE A 88 -7.18 10.70 -9.65
C ILE A 88 -6.19 9.54 -9.64
N THR A 89 -5.86 9.03 -10.81
CA THR A 89 -4.82 8.02 -10.99
C THR A 89 -3.88 8.48 -12.09
N GLU A 90 -2.86 7.69 -12.35
CA GLU A 90 -1.90 7.95 -13.40
C GLU A 90 -2.50 7.72 -14.81
N GLU A 91 -3.73 7.24 -14.89
CA GLU A 91 -4.55 7.12 -16.11
C GLU A 91 -5.61 8.25 -16.22
N GLY A 92 -5.58 9.23 -15.32
CA GLY A 92 -6.51 10.36 -15.28
C GLY A 92 -7.58 10.19 -14.19
N PHE A 93 -8.78 10.74 -14.44
CA PHE A 93 -9.91 10.63 -13.52
C PHE A 93 -10.60 9.28 -13.67
N CYS A 94 -10.54 8.47 -12.61
CA CYS A 94 -11.14 7.14 -12.52
C CYS A 94 -12.28 7.12 -11.49
N TYR A 95 -13.05 6.03 -11.47
CA TYR A 95 -14.13 5.82 -10.51
C TYR A 95 -13.86 4.58 -9.67
N THR A 96 -13.78 4.76 -8.36
CA THR A 96 -13.42 3.70 -7.42
C THR A 96 -14.59 3.39 -6.50
N PHE A 97 -14.91 2.11 -6.38
CA PHE A 97 -15.92 1.61 -5.45
C PHE A 97 -15.24 1.17 -4.16
N ASN A 98 -15.80 1.57 -3.02
CA ASN A 98 -15.45 1.05 -1.69
C ASN A 98 -13.99 1.26 -1.21
N MET A 99 -13.32 2.30 -1.70
CA MET A 99 -11.99 2.73 -1.21
C MET A 99 -12.12 3.60 0.04
N MET A 100 -11.13 3.61 0.93
CA MET A 100 -11.13 4.52 2.09
C MET A 100 -11.05 5.99 1.64
N PRO A 101 -11.64 6.93 2.40
CA PRO A 101 -11.55 8.36 2.06
C PRO A 101 -10.12 8.89 2.14
N GLU A 102 -9.85 10.00 1.44
CA GLU A 102 -8.51 10.60 1.36
C GLU A 102 -7.90 10.89 2.73
N GLU A 103 -8.74 11.29 3.69
CA GLU A 103 -8.30 11.61 5.05
C GLU A 103 -7.79 10.41 5.83
N ASP A 104 -8.23 9.20 5.51
CA ASP A 104 -7.79 7.97 6.19
C ASP A 104 -6.57 7.35 5.54
N ILE A 105 -6.41 7.55 4.22
CA ILE A 105 -5.25 7.07 3.46
C ILE A 105 -4.07 8.02 3.60
N PHE A 106 -4.29 9.33 3.45
CA PHE A 106 -3.23 10.33 3.37
C PHE A 106 -3.05 11.15 4.65
N ARG A 107 -1.81 11.56 4.89
CA ARG A 107 -1.41 12.55 5.90
C ARG A 107 -1.57 13.95 5.33
N LYS A 108 -2.74 14.55 5.56
CA LYS A 108 -3.08 15.92 5.12
C LYS A 108 -2.05 16.99 5.49
N THR A 109 -1.27 16.80 6.56
CA THR A 109 -0.20 17.73 6.97
C THR A 109 0.98 17.79 5.99
N SER A 110 1.23 16.70 5.25
CA SER A 110 2.32 16.60 4.29
C SER A 110 1.87 16.84 2.84
N LEU A 111 0.56 16.75 2.59
CA LEU A 111 -0.04 16.78 1.27
C LEU A 111 -0.35 18.21 0.82
N HIS A 112 -0.37 18.44 -0.50
CA HIS A 112 -0.77 19.73 -1.06
C HIS A 112 -2.28 19.98 -0.91
N MET A 113 -2.69 21.24 -1.12
CA MET A 113 -4.10 21.65 -1.01
C MET A 113 -4.74 22.07 -2.36
N GLU A 114 -3.99 22.00 -3.46
CA GLU A 114 -4.47 22.44 -4.79
C GLU A 114 -5.66 21.63 -5.34
N TYR A 115 -5.72 20.33 -5.07
CA TYR A 115 -6.82 19.44 -5.48
C TYR A 115 -6.89 18.22 -4.56
N THR A 116 -8.01 17.50 -4.60
CA THR A 116 -8.24 16.25 -3.88
C THR A 116 -7.93 15.05 -4.77
N TYR A 117 -7.25 14.04 -4.23
CA TYR A 117 -6.93 12.82 -4.98
C TYR A 117 -8.11 11.85 -5.03
N THR A 118 -8.98 11.84 -4.01
CA THR A 118 -10.19 11.03 -4.01
C THR A 118 -11.36 11.78 -3.39
N GLU A 119 -12.54 11.63 -3.99
CA GLU A 119 -13.78 12.22 -3.52
C GLU A 119 -14.18 11.59 -2.17
N SER A 120 -14.46 12.41 -1.16
CA SER A 120 -14.89 11.93 0.15
C SER A 120 -16.22 11.18 0.11
N TRP A 121 -16.36 10.20 0.99
CA TRP A 121 -17.63 9.56 1.29
C TRP A 121 -18.44 10.46 2.22
N PHE A 122 -19.36 11.24 1.69
CA PHE A 122 -20.33 11.93 2.54
C PHE A 122 -21.36 10.91 3.02
N PRO A 123 -21.55 10.72 4.34
CA PRO A 123 -22.69 9.94 4.83
C PRO A 123 -23.97 10.69 4.44
N PHE A 124 -24.89 10.00 3.75
CA PHE A 124 -26.22 10.54 3.45
C PHE A 124 -27.12 10.55 4.70
N SER A 125 -26.69 9.86 5.76
CA SER A 125 -27.44 9.61 6.99
C SER A 125 -26.50 9.46 8.19
N GLU A 126 -26.87 10.02 9.35
CA GLU A 126 -26.15 9.87 10.63
C GLU A 126 -26.01 8.41 11.09
N ASN A 127 -26.76 7.47 10.49
CA ASN A 127 -26.78 6.05 10.84
C ASN A 127 -26.05 5.14 9.84
N GLU A 128 -25.45 5.66 8.77
CA GLU A 128 -24.71 4.84 7.81
C GLU A 128 -23.23 4.73 8.22
N THR A 129 -22.76 3.49 8.32
CA THR A 129 -21.34 3.21 8.55
C THR A 129 -20.54 3.76 7.39
N LEU A 130 -19.59 4.66 7.67
CA LEU A 130 -18.54 5.02 6.72
C LEU A 130 -17.89 3.74 6.18
N ALA A 131 -17.49 3.80 4.91
CA ALA A 131 -16.73 2.77 4.21
C ALA A 131 -15.71 2.05 5.13
N PRO A 132 -15.45 0.75 4.93
CA PRO A 132 -15.82 -0.06 3.78
C PRO A 132 -17.13 -0.86 3.94
N LEU A 133 -17.88 -0.99 2.85
CA LEU A 133 -19.00 -1.91 2.67
C LEU A 133 -18.50 -3.36 2.65
N TYR A 134 -19.23 -4.24 3.34
CA TYR A 134 -18.96 -5.67 3.37
C TYR A 134 -19.99 -6.42 2.52
N ALA A 135 -19.53 -7.42 1.76
CA ALA A 135 -20.42 -8.30 1.03
C ALA A 135 -21.22 -9.17 2.00
N ARG A 136 -22.52 -9.33 1.71
CA ARG A 136 -23.44 -10.14 2.54
C ARG A 136 -23.40 -11.63 2.21
N GLY A 137 -22.71 -12.02 1.15
CA GLY A 137 -22.66 -13.40 0.66
C GLY A 137 -21.75 -13.53 -0.55
N ALA A 138 -21.86 -14.66 -1.23
CA ALA A 138 -21.09 -15.01 -2.42
C ALA A 138 -21.99 -15.24 -3.64
N GLY A 139 -21.41 -15.15 -4.83
CA GLY A 139 -22.10 -15.24 -6.12
C GLY A 139 -22.62 -13.90 -6.65
N LEU A 140 -23.06 -13.89 -7.91
CA LEU A 140 -23.38 -12.66 -8.66
C LEU A 140 -24.42 -11.77 -7.94
N HIS A 141 -25.43 -12.37 -7.33
CA HIS A 141 -26.51 -11.63 -6.64
C HIS A 141 -26.03 -10.83 -5.42
N ALA A 142 -24.90 -11.22 -4.80
CA ALA A 142 -24.31 -10.54 -3.65
C ALA A 142 -23.16 -9.59 -4.04
N GLY A 143 -22.88 -9.45 -5.33
CA GLY A 143 -21.80 -8.64 -5.87
C GLY A 143 -22.21 -7.23 -6.29
N LEU A 144 -21.29 -6.59 -7.01
CA LEU A 144 -21.44 -5.32 -7.70
C LEU A 144 -21.55 -5.58 -9.21
N THR A 145 -22.62 -5.13 -9.85
CA THR A 145 -22.78 -5.13 -11.30
C THR A 145 -22.80 -3.70 -11.82
N LEU A 146 -21.92 -3.42 -12.78
CA LEU A 146 -21.77 -2.13 -13.45
C LEU A 146 -22.19 -2.26 -14.91
N PHE A 147 -23.07 -1.37 -15.36
CA PHE A 147 -23.43 -1.23 -16.76
C PHE A 147 -22.76 0.03 -17.30
N LEU A 148 -21.70 -0.18 -18.08
CA LEU A 148 -20.84 0.88 -18.59
C LEU A 148 -21.21 1.21 -20.04
N GLN A 149 -21.28 2.50 -20.35
CA GLN A 149 -21.52 3.02 -21.68
C GLN A 149 -20.28 3.77 -22.19
N GLN A 150 -19.78 3.37 -23.35
CA GLN A 150 -18.67 4.06 -24.02
C GLN A 150 -19.14 4.63 -25.36
N ILE A 151 -19.02 5.95 -25.54
CA ILE A 151 -19.28 6.61 -26.81
C ILE A 151 -18.14 6.29 -27.78
N LYS A 152 -18.47 5.90 -29.02
CA LYS A 152 -17.47 5.44 -30.00
C LYS A 152 -16.59 6.58 -30.51
N GLU A 153 -17.15 7.78 -30.60
CA GLU A 153 -16.46 8.98 -31.08
C GLU A 153 -15.38 9.49 -30.10
N ASP A 154 -15.51 9.17 -28.80
CA ASP A 154 -14.57 9.60 -27.75
C ASP A 154 -13.33 8.66 -27.65
N MET A 155 -13.20 7.71 -28.56
CA MET A 155 -12.12 6.71 -28.57
C MET A 155 -10.89 7.18 -29.34
N ASP A 156 -9.74 7.27 -28.65
CA ASP A 156 -8.46 7.63 -29.28
C ASP A 156 -7.53 6.41 -29.46
N TYR A 157 -7.38 5.97 -30.71
CA TYR A 157 -6.49 4.86 -31.08
C TYR A 157 -5.00 5.23 -31.13
N MET A 158 -4.66 6.52 -31.17
CA MET A 158 -3.27 6.98 -31.14
C MET A 158 -2.69 6.94 -29.73
N CYS A 159 -3.50 7.25 -28.71
CA CYS A 159 -3.09 7.35 -27.32
C CYS A 159 -2.89 5.99 -26.63
N THR A 160 -3.89 5.10 -26.75
CA THR A 160 -3.90 3.77 -26.11
C THR A 160 -3.40 2.66 -27.03
N GLY A 161 -3.35 2.91 -28.35
CA GLY A 161 -2.90 1.97 -29.37
C GLY A 161 -4.00 1.02 -29.85
N PHE A 162 -3.63 -0.21 -30.16
CA PHE A 162 -4.56 -1.20 -30.75
C PHE A 162 -5.56 -1.79 -29.74
N SER A 163 -5.23 -1.77 -28.45
CA SER A 163 -6.05 -2.40 -27.41
C SER A 163 -6.97 -1.37 -26.76
N GLN A 164 -8.25 -1.43 -27.12
CA GLN A 164 -9.31 -0.59 -26.55
C GLN A 164 -10.09 -1.34 -25.47
N GLY A 165 -10.57 -0.62 -24.46
CA GLY A 165 -11.34 -1.20 -23.36
C GLY A 165 -11.22 -0.40 -22.07
N TYR A 166 -11.99 -0.79 -21.06
CA TYR A 166 -11.82 -0.26 -19.71
C TYR A 166 -10.62 -0.91 -19.03
N LYS A 167 -9.91 -0.14 -18.19
CA LYS A 167 -8.89 -0.67 -17.28
C LYS A 167 -9.52 -0.84 -15.90
N LEU A 168 -9.56 -2.07 -15.40
CA LEU A 168 -10.09 -2.41 -14.09
C LEU A 168 -8.96 -2.87 -13.17
N MET A 169 -8.91 -2.30 -11.97
CA MET A 169 -7.99 -2.70 -10.90
C MET A 169 -8.82 -3.09 -9.67
N ILE A 170 -8.43 -4.18 -9.01
CA ILE A 170 -9.02 -4.64 -7.73
C ILE A 170 -7.89 -4.57 -6.71
N HIS A 171 -8.12 -3.86 -5.61
CA HIS A 171 -7.09 -3.54 -4.64
C HIS A 171 -7.66 -3.46 -3.22
N ASP A 172 -6.78 -3.40 -2.21
CA ASP A 172 -7.16 -3.17 -0.82
C ASP A 172 -7.76 -1.76 -0.62
N PRO A 173 -8.76 -1.54 0.25
CA PRO A 173 -9.35 -0.23 0.44
C PRO A 173 -8.38 0.87 0.89
N GLY A 174 -7.25 0.52 1.52
CA GLY A 174 -6.22 1.46 2.00
C GLY A 174 -5.05 1.65 1.03
N GLU A 175 -5.08 0.95 -0.11
CA GLU A 175 -4.14 1.10 -1.21
C GLU A 175 -4.58 2.22 -2.15
N TYR A 176 -3.65 3.11 -2.50
CA TYR A 176 -3.90 4.09 -3.54
C TYR A 176 -3.67 3.47 -4.93
N PRO A 177 -4.65 3.52 -5.85
CA PRO A 177 -4.62 2.73 -7.07
C PRO A 177 -3.56 3.23 -8.07
N GLN A 178 -2.72 2.31 -8.54
CA GLN A 178 -1.77 2.50 -9.64
C GLN A 178 -2.19 1.66 -10.87
N VAL A 179 -3.19 2.15 -11.60
CA VAL A 179 -3.90 1.42 -12.65
C VAL A 179 -2.98 1.02 -13.82
N SER A 180 -2.01 1.85 -14.19
CA SER A 180 -1.04 1.58 -15.25
C SER A 180 -0.11 0.40 -14.94
N MET A 181 0.08 0.07 -13.66
CA MET A 181 0.96 -1.03 -13.23
C MET A 181 0.22 -2.36 -13.18
N ARG A 182 -0.98 -2.38 -12.60
CA ARG A 182 -1.78 -3.59 -12.40
C ARG A 182 -3.21 -3.34 -12.86
N ASN A 183 -3.54 -3.77 -14.07
CA ASN A 183 -4.90 -3.68 -14.61
C ASN A 183 -5.30 -4.94 -15.38
N MET A 184 -6.59 -5.23 -15.32
CA MET A 184 -7.27 -6.09 -16.26
C MET A 184 -7.93 -5.22 -17.33
N ARG A 185 -7.75 -5.57 -18.60
CA ARG A 185 -8.41 -4.88 -19.71
C ARG A 185 -9.74 -5.55 -20.02
N ILE A 186 -10.80 -4.77 -19.95
CA ILE A 186 -12.17 -5.21 -20.19
C ILE A 186 -12.60 -4.71 -21.58
N PRO A 187 -12.83 -5.61 -22.55
CA PRO A 187 -13.20 -5.20 -23.90
C PRO A 187 -14.62 -4.61 -23.91
N PHE A 188 -14.84 -3.64 -24.81
CA PHE A 188 -16.17 -3.08 -24.99
C PHE A 188 -17.15 -4.08 -25.62
N GLY A 189 -18.45 -3.94 -25.34
CA GLY A 189 -19.49 -4.78 -25.97
C GLY A 189 -19.59 -6.20 -25.39
N HIS A 190 -18.98 -6.44 -24.25
CA HIS A 190 -18.95 -7.75 -23.59
C HIS A 190 -19.63 -7.69 -22.23
N GLU A 191 -20.07 -8.86 -21.77
CA GLU A 191 -20.46 -9.08 -20.38
C GLU A 191 -19.38 -9.93 -19.72
N ILE A 192 -18.79 -9.40 -18.64
CA ILE A 192 -17.67 -9.98 -17.93
C ILE A 192 -18.11 -10.24 -16.49
N SER A 193 -17.95 -11.49 -16.05
CA SER A 193 -18.14 -11.91 -14.68
C SER A 193 -16.79 -12.18 -14.05
N ILE A 194 -16.56 -11.56 -12.89
CA ILE A 194 -15.28 -11.52 -12.18
C ILE A 194 -15.52 -12.11 -10.79
N ALA A 195 -15.10 -13.35 -10.61
CA ALA A 195 -15.19 -14.06 -9.35
C ALA A 195 -13.91 -13.82 -8.53
N LEU A 196 -14.06 -13.17 -7.38
CA LEU A 196 -12.98 -12.84 -6.45
C LEU A 196 -12.76 -13.97 -5.46
N LYS A 197 -11.48 -14.30 -5.24
CA LYS A 197 -11.02 -15.18 -4.16
C LYS A 197 -9.99 -14.43 -3.31
N PRO A 198 -10.36 -13.98 -2.10
CA PRO A 198 -9.45 -13.29 -1.20
C PRO A 198 -8.31 -14.21 -0.73
N GLN A 199 -7.10 -13.69 -0.78
CA GLN A 199 -5.88 -14.29 -0.25
C GLN A 199 -5.38 -13.39 0.86
N MET A 200 -5.56 -13.80 2.11
CA MET A 200 -5.15 -13.03 3.26
C MET A 200 -3.89 -13.63 3.87
N MET A 201 -2.90 -12.78 4.13
CA MET A 201 -1.67 -13.14 4.84
C MET A 201 -1.63 -12.36 6.15
N ILE A 202 -1.49 -13.07 7.26
CA ILE A 202 -1.34 -12.48 8.59
C ILE A 202 -0.10 -13.01 9.29
N THR A 203 0.54 -12.18 10.09
CA THR A 203 1.69 -12.57 10.93
C THR A 203 1.22 -12.80 12.35
N SER A 204 1.60 -13.92 12.96
CA SER A 204 1.23 -14.25 14.33
C SER A 204 1.86 -13.29 15.34
N GLN A 205 1.27 -13.17 16.52
CA GLN A 205 1.85 -12.39 17.60
C GLN A 205 3.22 -12.93 18.04
N SER A 206 3.40 -14.26 18.05
CA SER A 206 4.69 -14.87 18.38
C SER A 206 5.79 -14.53 17.37
N ALA A 207 5.41 -14.35 16.10
CA ALA A 207 6.32 -13.89 15.08
C ALA A 207 6.52 -12.36 15.12
N ALA A 208 5.71 -11.57 15.83
CA ALA A 208 5.80 -10.12 15.82
C ALA A 208 7.07 -9.57 16.52
N ASP A 209 7.62 -10.32 17.48
CA ASP A 209 8.80 -9.92 18.26
C ASP A 209 10.12 -10.02 17.46
N PHE A 210 10.13 -10.71 16.32
CA PHE A 210 11.31 -10.80 15.47
C PHE A 210 11.55 -9.48 14.72
N SER A 211 12.80 -9.16 14.37
CA SER A 211 13.07 -7.98 13.54
C SER A 211 12.42 -8.13 12.15
N TRP A 212 12.01 -7.01 11.55
CA TRP A 212 11.45 -6.98 10.20
C TRP A 212 12.39 -7.62 9.16
N GLU A 213 13.71 -7.56 9.36
CA GLU A 213 14.73 -8.23 8.53
C GLU A 213 14.57 -9.76 8.51
N LYS A 214 14.19 -10.38 9.63
CA LYS A 214 13.94 -11.82 9.69
C LYS A 214 12.55 -12.18 9.20
N ARG A 215 11.56 -11.31 9.47
CA ARG A 215 10.15 -11.52 9.13
C ARG A 215 9.83 -11.24 7.67
N GLN A 216 10.66 -10.43 7.02
CA GLN A 216 10.49 -9.99 5.63
C GLN A 216 9.12 -9.30 5.40
N CYS A 217 8.66 -8.55 6.39
CA CYS A 217 7.45 -7.72 6.33
C CYS A 217 7.52 -6.57 7.32
N PHE A 218 6.73 -5.51 7.07
CA PHE A 218 6.59 -4.38 8.00
C PHE A 218 5.20 -4.32 8.63
N PHE A 219 5.15 -3.96 9.91
CA PHE A 219 3.96 -3.41 10.55
C PHE A 219 3.85 -1.91 10.27
N ASN A 220 2.62 -1.38 10.36
CA ASN A 220 2.34 0.03 10.07
C ASN A 220 3.19 1.03 10.87
N HIS A 221 3.62 0.66 12.08
CA HIS A 221 4.43 1.52 12.95
C HIS A 221 5.94 1.41 12.71
N GLU A 222 6.41 0.39 12.00
CA GLU A 222 7.85 0.16 11.76
C GLU A 222 8.38 0.97 10.58
N ARG A 223 7.54 1.17 9.56
CA ARG A 223 7.89 1.90 8.35
C ARG A 223 6.94 3.08 8.16
N HIS A 224 7.40 4.25 8.58
CA HIS A 224 6.63 5.48 8.44
C HIS A 224 6.74 6.07 7.04
N LEU A 225 5.60 6.22 6.36
CA LEU A 225 5.48 6.93 5.08
C LEU A 225 5.14 8.41 5.31
N ARG A 226 5.75 9.30 4.53
CA ARG A 226 5.58 10.76 4.64
C ARG A 226 4.17 11.20 4.27
N TYR A 227 3.61 10.63 3.21
CA TYR A 227 2.30 11.02 2.67
C TYR A 227 1.19 10.07 3.07
N PHE A 228 1.48 8.80 3.36
CA PHE A 228 0.46 7.80 3.70
C PHE A 228 0.38 7.53 5.21
N LYS A 229 -0.84 7.36 5.73
CA LYS A 229 -1.12 6.91 7.11
C LYS A 229 -1.01 5.39 7.25
N ILE A 230 -1.30 4.67 6.17
CA ILE A 230 -1.35 3.21 6.11
C ILE A 230 -0.18 2.72 5.25
N TYR A 231 0.65 1.87 5.84
CA TYR A 231 1.70 1.14 5.16
C TYR A 231 1.13 -0.09 4.46
N ASN A 232 1.27 -0.12 3.15
CA ASN A 232 1.27 -1.31 2.32
C ASN A 232 2.43 -1.16 1.32
N GLN A 233 2.72 -2.23 0.58
CA GLN A 233 3.86 -2.26 -0.32
C GLN A 233 3.70 -1.21 -1.43
N GLU A 234 2.50 -1.08 -1.95
CA GLU A 234 2.12 -0.23 -3.07
C GLU A 234 2.25 1.26 -2.74
N ASN A 235 1.72 1.70 -1.60
CA ASN A 235 1.87 3.07 -1.11
C ASN A 235 3.35 3.41 -0.86
N CYS A 236 4.16 2.45 -0.38
CA CYS A 236 5.60 2.63 -0.21
C CYS A 236 6.31 2.79 -1.56
N GLU A 237 6.01 1.93 -2.53
CA GLU A 237 6.56 1.98 -3.88
C GLU A 237 6.19 3.28 -4.60
N LEU A 238 4.95 3.75 -4.46
CA LEU A 238 4.51 5.04 -5.01
C LEU A 238 5.22 6.22 -4.35
N GLU A 239 5.40 6.22 -3.03
CA GLU A 239 6.17 7.27 -2.34
C GLU A 239 7.66 7.23 -2.75
N CYS A 240 8.23 6.04 -2.95
CA CYS A 240 9.57 5.87 -3.50
C CYS A 240 9.69 6.48 -4.89
N LEU A 241 8.77 6.12 -5.80
CA LEU A 241 8.69 6.65 -7.15
C LEU A 241 8.57 8.17 -7.17
N THR A 242 7.73 8.72 -6.29
CA THR A 242 7.56 10.16 -6.11
C THR A 242 8.88 10.83 -5.71
N ASN A 243 9.59 10.28 -4.73
CA ASN A 243 10.85 10.84 -4.25
C ASN A 243 11.95 10.79 -5.33
N VAL A 244 12.04 9.69 -6.09
CA VAL A 244 12.99 9.55 -7.20
C VAL A 244 12.65 10.53 -8.32
N THR A 245 11.37 10.61 -8.70
CA THR A 245 10.91 11.55 -9.76
C THR A 245 11.20 12.99 -9.36
N GLN A 246 10.94 13.38 -8.10
CA GLN A 246 11.27 14.71 -7.61
C GLN A 246 12.78 14.98 -7.63
N ALA A 247 13.60 14.01 -7.26
CA ALA A 247 15.07 14.16 -7.23
C ALA A 247 15.68 14.25 -8.64
N MET A 248 15.10 13.54 -9.62
CA MET A 248 15.57 13.52 -11.00
C MET A 248 15.05 14.70 -11.83
N CYS A 249 13.74 14.96 -11.74
CA CYS A 249 13.04 15.88 -12.65
C CYS A 249 12.71 17.23 -12.00
N GLY A 250 12.82 17.35 -10.67
CA GLY A 250 12.45 18.57 -9.93
C GLY A 250 10.94 18.81 -9.78
N CYS A 251 10.12 17.91 -10.33
CA CYS A 251 8.66 17.94 -10.31
C CYS A 251 8.14 16.51 -10.11
N VAL A 252 6.83 16.33 -9.91
CA VAL A 252 6.21 15.00 -9.84
C VAL A 252 4.97 14.91 -10.73
N ARG A 253 4.56 13.69 -11.09
CA ARG A 253 3.34 13.47 -11.87
C ARG A 253 2.10 13.91 -11.09
N PHE A 254 1.07 14.38 -11.77
CA PHE A 254 -0.16 14.88 -11.14
C PHE A 254 -0.86 13.85 -10.21
N SER A 255 -0.71 12.55 -10.49
CA SER A 255 -1.30 11.47 -9.68
C SER A 255 -0.46 11.08 -8.47
N MET A 256 0.78 11.57 -8.35
CA MET A 256 1.69 11.25 -7.24
C MET A 256 1.43 12.16 -6.04
N PRO A 257 1.54 11.64 -4.80
CA PRO A 257 1.40 12.46 -3.59
C PRO A 257 2.53 13.48 -3.49
N ARG A 258 2.22 14.74 -3.14
CA ARG A 258 3.25 15.79 -3.04
C ARG A 258 2.95 16.83 -1.97
N SER A 259 3.99 17.56 -1.58
CA SER A 259 3.87 18.77 -0.75
C SER A 259 3.57 20.02 -1.59
N ASN A 260 3.03 21.07 -0.97
CA ASN A 260 2.75 22.36 -1.64
C ASN A 260 3.97 22.98 -2.36
N ASN A 261 5.19 22.69 -1.93
CA ASN A 261 6.40 23.26 -2.54
C ASN A 261 6.83 22.53 -3.82
N THR A 262 6.31 21.33 -4.07
CA THR A 262 6.66 20.52 -5.25
C THR A 262 5.62 20.79 -6.34
N LYS A 263 6.07 21.11 -7.56
CA LYS A 263 5.16 21.34 -8.70
C LYS A 263 4.79 20.05 -9.43
N VAL A 264 3.66 20.09 -10.14
CA VAL A 264 3.28 19.06 -11.12
C VAL A 264 4.17 19.19 -12.35
N CYS A 265 4.65 18.07 -12.90
CA CYS A 265 5.48 18.08 -14.10
C CYS A 265 4.68 18.52 -15.34
N PRO A 266 5.25 19.42 -16.17
CA PRO A 266 4.72 19.69 -17.50
C PRO A 266 4.98 18.51 -18.45
N LEU A 267 4.31 18.52 -19.61
CA LEU A 267 4.48 17.51 -20.65
C LEU A 267 5.94 17.36 -21.12
N SER A 268 6.71 18.45 -21.15
CA SER A 268 8.13 18.43 -21.55
C SER A 268 9.00 17.53 -20.67
N MET A 269 8.58 17.28 -19.42
CA MET A 269 9.26 16.40 -18.47
C MET A 269 8.78 14.94 -18.54
N PHE A 270 7.92 14.58 -19.52
CA PHE A 270 7.38 13.22 -19.66
C PHE A 270 8.48 12.16 -19.76
N HIS A 271 9.52 12.41 -20.56
CA HIS A 271 10.63 11.47 -20.70
C HIS A 271 11.37 11.27 -19.38
N CYS A 272 11.64 12.35 -18.64
CA CYS A 272 12.27 12.25 -17.32
C CYS A 272 11.41 11.44 -16.33
N MET A 273 10.08 11.68 -16.30
CA MET A 273 9.16 10.91 -15.46
C MET A 273 9.11 9.42 -15.85
N SER A 274 9.17 9.13 -17.16
CA SER A 274 9.27 7.77 -17.68
C SER A 274 10.56 7.11 -17.20
N ASP A 275 11.70 7.77 -17.36
CA ASP A 275 13.01 7.26 -16.96
C ASP A 275 13.08 7.00 -15.44
N ALA A 276 12.51 7.90 -14.62
CA ALA A 276 12.39 7.70 -13.18
C ALA A 276 11.57 6.45 -12.83
N LYS A 277 10.47 6.19 -13.56
CA LYS A 277 9.67 4.97 -13.40
C LYS A 277 10.47 3.71 -13.75
N TRP A 278 11.23 3.73 -14.85
CA TRP A 278 12.08 2.60 -15.23
C TRP A 278 13.17 2.32 -14.20
N ILE A 279 13.78 3.37 -13.63
CA ILE A 279 14.83 3.21 -12.60
C ILE A 279 14.31 2.52 -11.34
N VAL A 280 13.08 2.82 -10.92
CA VAL A 280 12.50 2.26 -9.69
C VAL A 280 12.03 0.82 -9.87
N TYR A 281 11.46 0.47 -11.04
CA TYR A 281 10.75 -0.80 -11.21
C TYR A 281 11.48 -1.86 -12.04
N ASP A 282 12.46 -1.50 -12.85
CA ASP A 282 13.17 -2.46 -13.72
C ASP A 282 14.61 -2.58 -13.22
N ILE A 283 14.95 -3.47 -12.28
CA ILE A 283 16.24 -3.40 -11.56
C ILE A 283 17.42 -4.03 -12.36
N ASP A 284 17.14 -4.70 -13.47
CA ASP A 284 18.07 -5.66 -14.10
C ASP A 284 19.03 -5.08 -15.18
N ASP A 285 19.15 -3.75 -15.30
CA ASP A 285 20.09 -3.12 -16.26
C ASP A 285 21.39 -2.65 -15.57
N PRO A 286 22.52 -3.36 -15.76
CA PRO A 286 23.79 -3.06 -15.13
C PRO A 286 24.53 -1.84 -15.72
N GLU A 287 24.11 -1.30 -16.86
CA GLU A 287 24.79 -0.17 -17.53
C GLU A 287 24.17 1.20 -17.22
N ARG A 288 23.22 1.26 -16.28
CA ARG A 288 22.50 2.51 -16.03
C ARG A 288 23.42 3.60 -15.51
N PRO A 289 23.47 4.78 -16.16
CA PRO A 289 24.17 5.94 -15.65
C PRO A 289 23.33 6.59 -14.54
N VAL A 290 23.16 5.89 -13.41
CA VAL A 290 22.44 6.42 -12.26
C VAL A 290 23.42 7.19 -11.38
N ASN A 291 23.08 8.44 -11.08
CA ASN A 291 23.78 9.23 -10.08
C ASN A 291 23.77 8.47 -8.74
N GLU A 292 24.91 8.40 -8.05
CA GLU A 292 25.06 7.75 -6.74
C GLU A 292 23.98 8.20 -5.73
N LYS A 293 23.53 9.46 -5.82
CA LYS A 293 22.44 10.00 -5.00
C LYS A 293 21.09 9.33 -5.27
N ILE A 294 20.78 9.02 -6.52
CA ILE A 294 19.50 8.40 -6.92
C ILE A 294 19.53 6.92 -6.50
N THR A 295 20.63 6.22 -6.75
CA THR A 295 20.82 4.83 -6.29
C THR A 295 20.61 4.73 -4.77
N ALA A 296 21.21 5.65 -4.01
CA ALA A 296 21.01 5.70 -2.56
C ALA A 296 19.55 5.99 -2.14
N ILE A 297 18.73 6.65 -2.96
CA ILE A 297 17.29 6.82 -2.68
C ILE A 297 16.57 5.49 -2.91
N VAL A 298 16.81 4.84 -4.04
CA VAL A 298 16.21 3.55 -4.42
C VAL A 298 16.54 2.48 -3.38
N ASP A 299 17.80 2.35 -2.98
CA ASP A 299 18.25 1.39 -1.96
C ASP A 299 17.58 1.59 -0.61
N ARG A 300 17.23 2.84 -0.27
CA ARG A 300 16.53 3.17 0.98
C ARG A 300 15.03 2.90 0.93
N CYS A 301 14.44 2.69 -0.24
CA CYS A 301 13.00 2.50 -0.36
C CYS A 301 12.53 1.21 0.33
N ASN A 302 13.29 0.11 0.22
CA ASN A 302 13.11 -1.16 0.94
C ASN A 302 11.63 -1.48 1.24
N CYS A 303 10.78 -1.54 0.21
CA CYS A 303 9.33 -1.70 0.36
C CYS A 303 8.97 -3.18 0.47
N LEU A 304 9.06 -3.73 1.69
CA LEU A 304 8.61 -5.10 1.98
C LEU A 304 7.08 -5.17 2.09
N PRO A 305 6.45 -6.34 1.88
CA PRO A 305 5.01 -6.49 2.09
C PRO A 305 4.59 -6.16 3.52
N ALA A 306 3.34 -5.73 3.69
CA ALA A 306 2.76 -5.55 5.01
C ALA A 306 2.62 -6.92 5.72
N CYS A 307 2.79 -6.95 7.04
CA CYS A 307 2.64 -8.17 7.82
C CYS A 307 1.20 -8.68 7.93
N SER A 308 0.24 -7.81 7.62
CA SER A 308 -1.15 -8.14 7.37
C SER A 308 -1.50 -7.55 6.01
N SER A 309 -1.81 -8.40 5.04
CA SER A 309 -2.16 -7.98 3.68
C SER A 309 -3.28 -8.85 3.12
N ILE A 310 -4.05 -8.27 2.20
CA ILE A 310 -5.07 -8.96 1.44
C ILE A 310 -4.79 -8.72 -0.04
N SER A 311 -4.84 -9.79 -0.83
CA SER A 311 -4.83 -9.73 -2.29
C SER A 311 -6.01 -10.53 -2.83
N TYR A 312 -6.38 -10.31 -4.08
CA TYR A 312 -7.53 -10.98 -4.68
C TYR A 312 -7.08 -11.77 -5.90
N ASP A 313 -7.24 -13.08 -5.84
CA ASP A 313 -7.17 -13.91 -7.05
C ASP A 313 -8.49 -13.74 -7.80
N VAL A 314 -8.38 -13.64 -9.12
CA VAL A 314 -9.52 -13.35 -9.98
C VAL A 314 -9.72 -14.47 -10.99
N GLU A 315 -10.94 -14.98 -11.07
CA GLU A 315 -11.39 -15.84 -12.17
C GLU A 315 -12.39 -15.06 -13.02
N THR A 316 -12.07 -14.90 -14.31
CA THR A 316 -12.90 -14.14 -15.24
C THR A 316 -13.62 -15.06 -16.23
N THR A 317 -14.91 -14.84 -16.42
CA THR A 317 -15.67 -15.41 -17.53
C THR A 317 -16.22 -14.28 -18.39
N GLN A 318 -16.23 -14.48 -19.70
CA GLN A 318 -16.68 -13.47 -20.66
C GLN A 318 -17.71 -14.06 -21.61
N THR A 319 -18.70 -13.25 -21.97
CA THR A 319 -19.66 -13.54 -23.03
C THR A 319 -19.91 -12.29 -23.87
N THR A 320 -20.37 -12.48 -25.10
CA THR A 320 -20.70 -11.36 -26.00
C THR A 320 -22.06 -10.79 -25.66
N LEU A 321 -22.20 -9.47 -25.70
CA LEU A 321 -23.46 -8.77 -25.48
C LEU A 321 -24.06 -8.34 -26.83
N ASP A 322 -25.23 -8.88 -27.18
CA ASP A 322 -25.93 -8.52 -28.42
C ASP A 322 -26.87 -7.34 -28.18
N LEU A 323 -26.27 -6.14 -28.20
CA LEU A 323 -26.97 -4.88 -27.91
C LEU A 323 -28.08 -4.59 -28.92
N GLU A 324 -27.83 -4.87 -30.20
CA GLU A 324 -28.77 -4.60 -31.29
C GLU A 324 -30.07 -5.40 -31.10
N LYS A 325 -29.96 -6.71 -30.83
CA LYS A 325 -31.14 -7.55 -30.59
C LYS A 325 -31.91 -7.11 -29.35
N PHE A 326 -31.21 -6.73 -28.27
CA PHE A 326 -31.84 -6.25 -27.05
C PHE A 326 -32.63 -4.95 -27.29
N LEU A 327 -32.00 -3.95 -27.94
CA LEU A 327 -32.65 -2.66 -28.24
C LEU A 327 -33.80 -2.80 -29.24
N ARG A 328 -33.70 -3.73 -30.20
CA ARG A 328 -34.79 -4.03 -31.14
C ARG A 328 -36.04 -4.57 -30.44
N VAL A 329 -35.87 -5.39 -29.41
CA VAL A 329 -36.99 -5.87 -28.58
C VAL A 329 -37.60 -4.73 -27.75
N ASN A 330 -36.79 -3.79 -27.28
CA ASN A 330 -37.25 -2.65 -26.48
C ASN A 330 -37.73 -1.44 -27.29
N HIS A 331 -37.80 -1.53 -28.62
CA HIS A 331 -38.17 -0.44 -29.53
C HIS A 331 -37.24 0.80 -29.49
N GLU A 332 -35.95 0.62 -29.15
CA GLU A 332 -34.95 1.71 -29.02
C GLU A 332 -33.82 1.63 -30.08
N TYR A 333 -34.16 1.20 -31.31
CA TYR A 333 -33.19 0.83 -32.36
C TYR A 333 -32.23 1.97 -32.80
N ASP A 334 -32.66 3.23 -32.75
CA ASP A 334 -31.91 4.38 -33.30
C ASP A 334 -30.64 4.79 -32.50
N ARG A 335 -30.30 4.04 -31.43
CA ARG A 335 -29.21 4.36 -30.51
C ARG A 335 -28.04 3.35 -30.49
N SER A 336 -28.19 2.15 -31.06
CA SER A 336 -27.19 1.06 -30.94
C SER A 336 -25.82 1.41 -31.53
N ASP A 337 -25.77 2.26 -32.55
CA ASP A 337 -24.56 2.43 -33.35
C ASP A 337 -23.58 3.43 -32.77
N LYS A 338 -23.99 4.26 -31.81
CA LYS A 338 -23.18 5.38 -31.26
C LYS A 338 -22.34 5.00 -30.04
N PHE A 339 -22.68 3.91 -29.35
CA PHE A 339 -21.99 3.52 -28.13
C PHE A 339 -21.86 2.01 -27.99
N TYR A 340 -20.94 1.59 -27.12
CA TYR A 340 -20.84 0.22 -26.63
C TYR A 340 -21.42 0.14 -25.22
N ILE A 341 -22.21 -0.90 -24.94
CA ILE A 341 -22.57 -1.29 -23.58
C ILE A 341 -21.67 -2.43 -23.14
N THR A 342 -21.10 -2.31 -21.95
CA THR A 342 -20.26 -3.35 -21.33
C THR A 342 -20.77 -3.60 -19.93
N THR A 343 -21.00 -4.86 -19.59
CA THR A 343 -21.47 -5.24 -18.25
C THR A 343 -20.31 -5.87 -17.49
N ILE A 344 -20.06 -5.42 -16.27
CA ILE A 344 -19.04 -5.99 -15.39
C ILE A 344 -19.72 -6.40 -14.09
N ALA A 345 -19.73 -7.70 -13.79
CA ALA A 345 -20.21 -8.23 -12.51
C ALA A 345 -19.02 -8.71 -11.67
N ILE A 346 -18.83 -8.12 -10.50
CA ILE A 346 -17.74 -8.43 -9.56
C ILE A 346 -18.36 -9.02 -8.30
N TYR A 347 -17.97 -10.24 -7.91
CA TYR A 347 -18.55 -10.93 -6.77
C TYR A 347 -17.55 -11.88 -6.12
N PHE A 348 -17.77 -12.22 -4.84
CA PHE A 348 -16.96 -13.26 -4.18
C PHE A 348 -17.36 -14.65 -4.67
N LYS A 349 -16.38 -15.47 -5.04
CA LYS A 349 -16.59 -16.86 -5.48
C LYS A 349 -17.17 -17.73 -4.37
N GLU A 350 -16.66 -17.57 -3.16
CA GLU A 350 -17.01 -18.33 -1.96
C GLU A 350 -17.36 -17.35 -0.82
N SER A 351 -18.23 -17.78 0.10
CA SER A 351 -18.65 -16.96 1.25
C SER A 351 -17.63 -16.93 2.39
N TYR A 352 -16.59 -17.75 2.28
CA TYR A 352 -15.47 -17.82 3.20
C TYR A 352 -14.16 -17.70 2.41
N PHE A 353 -13.09 -17.36 3.11
CA PHE A 353 -11.74 -17.31 2.55
C PHE A 353 -10.76 -17.97 3.52
N ILE A 354 -9.66 -18.48 2.98
CA ILE A 354 -8.61 -19.14 3.76
C ILE A 354 -7.55 -18.09 4.10
N THR A 355 -7.19 -18.00 5.38
CA THR A 355 -6.12 -17.10 5.85
C THR A 355 -4.82 -17.87 5.98
N SER A 356 -3.76 -17.37 5.36
CA SER A 356 -2.40 -17.85 5.55
C SER A 356 -1.77 -17.14 6.73
N LYS A 357 -1.21 -17.91 7.68
CA LYS A 357 -0.61 -17.36 8.90
C LYS A 357 0.88 -17.66 8.97
N ARG A 358 1.71 -16.62 8.96
CA ARG A 358 3.14 -16.72 9.28
C ARG A 358 3.31 -16.84 10.79
N SER A 359 3.95 -17.92 11.23
CA SER A 359 4.23 -18.17 12.65
C SER A 359 5.69 -18.56 12.84
N GLU A 360 6.20 -18.40 14.06
CA GLU A 360 7.52 -18.92 14.42
C GLU A 360 7.58 -20.45 14.20
N LEU A 361 8.65 -20.93 13.57
CA LEU A 361 8.83 -22.37 13.31
C LEU A 361 9.37 -23.11 14.54
N TYR A 362 10.27 -22.46 15.29
CA TYR A 362 10.87 -22.97 16.53
C TYR A 362 10.89 -21.85 17.56
N GLY A 363 10.08 -21.97 18.61
CA GLY A 363 10.14 -21.08 19.76
C GLY A 363 11.30 -21.44 20.69
N TRP A 364 11.61 -20.56 21.64
CA TRP A 364 12.58 -20.85 22.71
C TRP A 364 12.17 -22.05 23.58
N ILE A 365 10.87 -22.28 23.73
CA ILE A 365 10.31 -23.43 24.46
C ILE A 365 10.62 -24.73 23.70
N ASP A 366 10.42 -24.75 22.38
CA ASP A 366 10.70 -25.92 21.55
C ASP A 366 12.21 -26.23 21.52
N PHE A 367 13.04 -25.20 21.45
CA PHE A 367 14.49 -25.36 21.56
C PHE A 367 14.88 -26.00 22.90
N LEU A 368 14.36 -25.47 24.01
CA LEU A 368 14.64 -26.02 25.34
C LEU A 368 14.11 -27.45 25.51
N ALA A 369 12.92 -27.75 24.97
CA ALA A 369 12.34 -29.08 25.00
C ALA A 369 13.17 -30.08 24.18
N ASN A 370 13.67 -29.69 23.01
CA ASN A 370 14.53 -30.52 22.17
C ASN A 370 15.89 -30.77 22.84
N CYS A 371 16.52 -29.74 23.40
CA CYS A 371 17.77 -29.90 24.16
C CYS A 371 17.57 -30.77 25.42
N GLY A 372 16.50 -30.52 26.18
CA GLY A 372 16.16 -31.29 27.37
C GLY A 372 15.85 -32.75 27.06
N GLY A 373 15.11 -33.01 25.97
CA GLY A 373 14.82 -34.37 25.50
C GLY A 373 16.08 -35.13 25.10
N LEU A 374 16.98 -34.49 24.35
CA LEU A 374 18.27 -35.09 23.95
C LEU A 374 19.17 -35.37 25.16
N LEU A 375 19.32 -34.41 26.07
CA LEU A 375 20.15 -34.57 27.27
C LEU A 375 19.57 -35.62 28.24
N GLY A 376 18.24 -35.66 28.40
CA GLY A 376 17.55 -36.65 29.20
C GLY A 376 17.67 -38.06 28.62
N LEU A 377 17.57 -38.22 27.30
CA LEU A 377 17.66 -39.52 26.64
C LEU A 377 19.10 -40.08 26.64
N PHE A 378 20.09 -39.26 26.26
CA PHE A 378 21.46 -39.75 26.09
C PHE A 378 22.28 -39.76 27.37
N MET A 379 22.08 -38.79 28.26
CA MET A 379 22.88 -38.64 29.48
C MET A 379 22.09 -38.89 30.77
N GLY A 380 20.77 -39.07 30.69
CA GLY A 380 19.91 -39.19 31.89
C GLY A 380 19.89 -37.92 32.74
N VAL A 381 20.37 -36.79 32.21
CA VAL A 381 20.48 -35.53 32.95
C VAL A 381 19.15 -34.83 32.93
N SER A 382 18.66 -34.44 34.10
CA SER A 382 17.46 -33.64 34.28
C SER A 382 17.78 -32.30 34.96
N ILE A 383 16.79 -31.41 35.02
CA ILE A 383 16.90 -30.17 35.81
C ILE A 383 17.20 -30.47 37.29
N LEU A 384 16.66 -31.57 37.84
CA LEU A 384 16.97 -32.00 39.21
C LEU A 384 18.45 -32.41 39.33
N SER A 385 19.00 -33.10 38.34
CA SER A 385 20.42 -33.46 38.30
C SER A 385 21.33 -32.23 38.24
N LEU A 386 20.93 -31.19 37.48
CA LEU A 386 21.63 -29.90 37.45
C LEU A 386 21.57 -29.18 38.80
N LEU A 387 20.42 -29.15 39.46
CA LEU A 387 20.27 -28.57 40.80
C LEU A 387 21.11 -29.33 41.84
N GLU A 388 21.19 -30.65 41.74
CA GLU A 388 22.04 -31.48 42.60
C GLU A 388 23.53 -31.16 42.40
N ILE A 389 23.98 -31.04 41.15
CA ILE A 389 25.36 -30.61 40.83
C ILE A 389 25.63 -29.22 41.42
N CYS A 390 24.72 -28.26 41.21
CA CYS A 390 24.85 -26.93 41.79
C CYS A 390 24.93 -26.97 43.32
N TYR A 391 24.11 -27.78 43.98
CA TYR A 391 24.13 -27.98 45.44
C TYR A 391 25.48 -28.53 45.92
N TYR A 392 26.01 -29.57 45.25
CA TYR A 392 27.29 -30.17 45.63
C TYR A 392 28.49 -29.27 45.35
N ILE A 393 28.46 -28.46 44.29
CA ILE A 393 29.56 -27.55 43.93
C ILE A 393 29.54 -26.27 44.75
N THR A 394 28.37 -25.75 45.14
CA THR A 394 28.27 -24.44 45.83
C THR A 394 28.03 -24.61 47.33
N ILE A 395 26.95 -25.28 47.72
CA ILE A 395 26.47 -25.32 49.10
C ILE A 395 27.33 -26.25 49.95
N ARG A 396 27.75 -27.41 49.42
CA ARG A 396 28.58 -28.35 50.18
C ARG A 396 29.96 -27.78 50.57
N PRO A 397 30.76 -27.18 49.67
CA PRO A 397 32.04 -26.59 50.07
C PRO A 397 31.89 -25.34 50.93
N PHE A 398 30.85 -24.51 50.72
CA PHE A 398 30.59 -23.38 51.62
C PHE A 398 30.15 -23.81 53.03
N SER A 399 29.29 -24.82 53.15
CA SER A 399 28.86 -25.37 54.44
C SER A 399 29.97 -26.16 55.15
N VAL A 400 30.84 -26.84 54.39
CA VAL A 400 32.05 -27.46 54.95
C VAL A 400 33.05 -26.40 55.39
N ARG A 401 33.31 -25.34 54.59
CA ARG A 401 34.15 -24.20 55.01
C ARG A 401 33.60 -23.50 56.25
N SER A 402 32.30 -23.27 56.35
CA SER A 402 31.69 -22.63 57.52
C SER A 402 31.67 -23.53 58.76
N ARG A 403 31.58 -24.86 58.58
CA ARG A 403 31.77 -25.84 59.66
C ARG A 403 33.23 -25.91 60.13
N ILE A 404 34.19 -25.94 59.21
CA ILE A 404 35.63 -25.93 59.58
C ILE A 404 35.96 -24.61 60.31
N ALA A 405 35.49 -23.46 59.81
CA ALA A 405 35.70 -22.17 60.47
C ALA A 405 35.02 -22.05 61.85
N SER A 406 33.92 -22.78 62.10
CA SER A 406 33.27 -22.80 63.41
C SER A 406 33.91 -23.79 64.39
N VAL A 407 34.53 -24.88 63.90
CA VAL A 407 35.36 -25.80 64.70
C VAL A 407 36.69 -25.15 65.09
N GLU A 408 37.36 -24.47 64.16
CA GLU A 408 38.62 -23.75 64.42
C GLU A 408 38.44 -22.61 65.44
N LYS A 409 37.29 -21.90 65.41
CA LYS A 409 36.91 -20.95 66.47
C LYS A 409 36.65 -21.60 67.82
N ARG A 410 36.22 -22.87 67.86
CA ARG A 410 35.99 -23.61 69.11
C ARG A 410 37.31 -24.06 69.74
N ASP A 411 38.24 -24.59 68.94
CA ASP A 411 39.57 -24.99 69.40
C ASP A 411 40.41 -23.78 69.88
N THR A 412 40.29 -22.63 69.23
CA THR A 412 40.98 -21.40 69.66
C THR A 412 40.49 -20.91 71.03
N ASN A 413 39.18 -21.02 71.30
CA ASN A 413 38.58 -20.65 72.59
C ASN A 413 38.91 -21.68 73.70
N GLU A 414 39.12 -22.95 73.36
CA GLU A 414 39.53 -23.97 74.33
C GLU A 414 41.00 -23.80 74.75
N VAL A 415 41.91 -23.50 73.81
CA VAL A 415 43.32 -23.21 74.12
C VAL A 415 43.46 -21.94 74.96
N GLN A 416 42.60 -20.94 74.75
CA GLN A 416 42.60 -19.69 75.53
C GLN A 416 42.10 -19.88 76.97
N ASN A 417 41.28 -20.91 77.25
CA ASN A 417 40.82 -21.25 78.61
C ASN A 417 41.81 -22.11 79.41
N VAL A 418 42.79 -22.76 78.75
CA VAL A 418 43.84 -23.55 79.42
C VAL A 418 45.01 -22.65 79.90
N MET A 419 45.19 -21.45 79.33
CA MET A 419 46.14 -20.45 79.82
C MET A 419 45.45 -19.41 80.71
N LEU A 420 45.14 -19.77 81.96
CA LEU A 420 44.89 -18.80 83.03
C LEU A 420 45.94 -18.95 84.14
N PRO A 421 46.61 -17.86 84.56
CA PRO A 421 47.77 -17.93 85.45
C PRO A 421 47.39 -18.10 86.93
N VAL A 422 48.17 -18.94 87.62
CA VAL A 422 48.21 -19.06 89.09
C VAL A 422 48.51 -17.70 89.71
N THR A 423 47.58 -17.17 90.51
CA THR A 423 47.77 -15.94 91.28
C THR A 423 48.37 -16.29 92.65
N ILE A 424 49.61 -15.85 92.90
CA ILE A 424 50.27 -15.92 94.20
C ILE A 424 49.69 -14.80 95.08
N LYS A 425 49.27 -15.14 96.30
CA LYS A 425 48.71 -14.21 97.29
C LYS A 425 49.84 -13.76 98.22
N SER A 426 50.12 -12.46 98.26
CA SER A 426 51.10 -11.84 99.16
C SER A 426 50.50 -11.58 100.56
N GLU A 427 51.29 -11.90 101.58
CA GLU A 427 51.06 -11.57 103.00
C GLU A 427 51.27 -10.07 103.28
N GLU A 428 50.50 -9.56 104.25
CA GLU A 428 50.79 -8.32 104.98
C GLU A 428 50.86 -8.61 106.49
N PRO A 429 51.60 -7.80 107.26
CA PRO A 429 52.21 -8.23 108.53
C PRO A 429 51.36 -7.88 109.77
N VAL A 430 51.54 -8.67 110.84
CA VAL A 430 51.16 -8.30 112.21
C VAL A 430 52.35 -8.48 113.15
N VAL A 431 52.51 -7.47 114.00
CA VAL A 431 53.58 -7.09 114.92
C VAL A 431 53.81 -8.09 116.07
N GLY A 432 55.08 -8.25 116.48
CA GLY A 432 55.52 -8.93 117.71
C GLY A 432 57.02 -9.08 117.76
#